data_AF-A0A4U9HAX9-F1
#
_entry.id   AF-A0A4U9HAX9-F1
#
_cell.length_a   1.000
_cell.length_b   1.000
_cell.length_c   1.000
_cell.angle_alpha   90.00
_cell.angle_beta   90.00
_cell.angle_gamma   90.00
#
_symmetry.space_group_name_H-M   'P 1'
#
loop_
_entity.id
_entity.type
_entity.pdbx_description
1 polymer ?
#
loop_
_entity_poly.entity_id
_entity_poly.type
_entity_poly.pdbx_seq_one_letter_code
_entity_poly.pdbx_strand_id
1 'polypeptide(L)'
;MVVPGTLFEELGFNYIGPVDGHDVQALATTLKNMRDLKGPQLLHIMTKKGRGYAPAEKDPISFHAVPKFDPASGTLPKSAGGLPTYSKIFGEWLCETAAKDDKADGDNPGDARRLRHGAVLA
;
A
#
# COMPACT_ATOMS: atom_id res chain seq x y z
N MET A 1 13.18 8.31 -20.29
CA MET A 1 12.88 7.11 -19.48
C MET A 1 14.03 6.97 -18.50
N VAL A 2 13.82 7.34 -17.24
CA VAL A 2 14.84 7.24 -16.17
C VAL A 2 14.79 5.81 -15.64
N VAL A 3 15.91 5.10 -15.66
CA VAL A 3 15.99 3.75 -15.09
C VAL A 3 16.06 3.93 -13.56
N PRO A 4 15.27 3.19 -12.75
CA PRO A 4 15.21 3.43 -11.29
C PRO A 4 16.56 3.45 -10.58
N GLY A 5 17.56 2.70 -11.07
CA GLY A 5 18.92 2.71 -10.54
C GLY A 5 19.59 4.09 -10.62
N THR A 6 19.37 4.84 -11.70
CA THR A 6 20.05 6.12 -11.92
C THR A 6 19.58 7.21 -10.96
N LEU A 7 18.31 7.20 -10.53
CA LEU A 7 17.78 8.19 -9.58
C LEU A 7 18.46 8.09 -8.21
N PHE A 8 18.57 6.88 -7.67
CA PHE A 8 19.12 6.69 -6.33
C PHE A 8 20.64 6.82 -6.31
N GLU A 9 21.30 6.43 -7.40
CA GLU A 9 22.74 6.67 -7.59
C GLU A 9 23.06 8.16 -7.67
N GLU A 10 22.24 8.97 -8.36
CA GLU A 10 22.37 10.44 -8.37
C GLU A 10 22.18 11.08 -6.99
N LEU A 11 21.38 10.46 -6.12
CA LEU A 11 21.23 10.85 -4.71
C LEU A 11 22.37 10.34 -3.81
N GLY A 12 23.36 9.65 -4.38
CA GLY A 12 24.55 9.15 -3.68
C GLY A 12 24.38 7.78 -3.04
N PHE A 13 23.30 7.04 -3.33
CA PHE A 13 23.11 5.67 -2.85
C PHE A 13 23.74 4.64 -3.79
N ASN A 14 24.33 3.61 -3.22
CA ASN A 14 24.61 2.39 -3.96
C ASN A 14 23.31 1.59 -4.09
N TYR A 15 22.78 1.49 -5.31
CA TYR A 15 21.54 0.76 -5.58
C TYR A 15 21.83 -0.72 -5.85
N ILE A 16 21.14 -1.63 -5.15
CA ILE A 16 21.30 -3.08 -5.25
C ILE A 16 19.91 -3.71 -5.40
N GLY A 17 19.73 -4.56 -6.42
CA GLY A 17 18.47 -5.29 -6.68
C GLY A 17 17.82 -4.90 -8.02
N PRO A 18 16.55 -5.28 -8.25
CA PRO A 18 15.64 -5.96 -7.32
C PRO A 18 16.06 -7.40 -6.99
N VAL A 19 15.86 -7.83 -5.74
CA VAL A 19 16.07 -9.22 -5.29
C VAL A 19 14.76 -9.86 -4.80
N ASP A 20 14.63 -11.19 -4.88
CA ASP A 20 13.47 -11.90 -4.32
C ASP A 20 13.51 -11.86 -2.78
N GLY A 21 12.47 -11.26 -2.19
CA GLY A 21 12.31 -11.14 -0.75
C GLY A 21 11.89 -12.42 -0.03
N HIS A 22 11.55 -13.48 -0.77
CA HIS A 22 11.17 -14.77 -0.19
C HIS A 22 12.31 -15.79 -0.18
N ASP A 23 13.48 -15.45 -0.73
CA ASP A 23 14.70 -16.24 -0.60
C ASP A 23 15.56 -15.72 0.56
N VAL A 24 15.36 -16.30 1.74
CA VAL A 24 16.07 -15.92 2.97
C VAL A 24 17.58 -16.14 2.86
N GLN A 25 18.03 -17.16 2.12
CA GLN A 25 19.46 -17.46 2.00
C GLN A 25 20.16 -16.45 1.09
N ALA A 26 19.52 -16.11 -0.03
CA ALA A 26 20.00 -15.05 -0.92
C ALA A 26 20.01 -13.68 -0.22
N LEU A 27 18.96 -13.35 0.54
CA LEU A 27 18.89 -12.12 1.32
C LEU A 27 20.01 -12.05 2.38
N ALA A 28 20.21 -13.11 3.15
CA ALA A 28 21.25 -13.16 4.17
C ALA A 28 22.65 -12.97 3.56
N THR A 29 22.88 -13.56 2.38
CA THR A 29 24.15 -13.42 1.66
C THR A 29 24.34 -12.00 1.13
N THR A 30 23.29 -11.43 0.53
CA THR A 30 23.29 -10.06 0.01
C THR A 30 23.56 -9.06 1.12
N LEU A 31 22.85 -9.17 2.25
CA LEU A 31 23.05 -8.29 3.42
C LEU A 31 24.45 -8.41 4.02
N LYS A 32 25.03 -9.62 4.07
CA LYS A 32 26.42 -9.82 4.51
C LYS A 32 27.42 -9.09 3.62
N ASN A 33 27.27 -9.21 2.30
CA ASN A 33 28.15 -8.54 1.33
C ASN A 33 28.01 -7.02 1.42
N MET A 34 26.78 -6.53 1.64
CA MET A 34 26.48 -5.09 1.75
C MET A 34 27.06 -4.42 2.99
N ARG A 35 27.21 -5.16 4.09
CA ARG A 35 27.69 -4.64 5.38
C ARG A 35 29.06 -3.97 5.26
N ASP A 36 29.92 -4.49 4.39
CA ASP A 36 31.30 -4.05 4.26
C ASP A 36 31.48 -2.97 3.16
N LEU A 37 30.38 -2.55 2.50
CA LEU A 37 30.37 -1.48 1.50
C LEU A 37 30.37 -0.09 2.16
N LYS A 38 31.05 0.86 1.52
CA LYS A 38 31.08 2.26 1.96
C LYS A 38 29.93 3.06 1.36
N GLY A 39 29.50 4.08 2.10
CA GLY A 39 28.42 4.99 1.68
C GLY A 39 27.01 4.44 1.99
N PRO A 40 25.96 5.20 1.67
CA PRO A 40 24.59 4.75 1.88
C PRO A 40 24.22 3.67 0.86
N GLN A 41 23.61 2.59 1.33
CA GLN A 41 23.18 1.47 0.48
C GLN A 41 21.65 1.45 0.37
N LEU A 42 21.13 1.10 -0.81
CA LEU A 42 19.72 0.87 -1.04
C LEU A 42 19.52 -0.53 -1.64
N LEU A 43 18.91 -1.44 -0.88
CA LEU A 43 18.53 -2.77 -1.34
C LEU A 43 17.04 -2.79 -1.73
N HIS A 44 16.75 -2.99 -3.01
CA HIS A 44 15.39 -3.15 -3.50
C HIS A 44 14.96 -4.62 -3.38
N ILE A 45 14.03 -4.89 -2.47
CA ILE A 45 13.49 -6.24 -2.23
C ILE A 45 12.05 -6.34 -2.78
N MET A 46 11.82 -7.34 -3.61
CA MET A 46 10.50 -7.69 -4.14
C MET A 46 9.79 -8.66 -3.20
N THR A 47 8.64 -8.27 -2.65
CA THR A 47 7.84 -9.14 -1.76
C THR A 47 6.42 -9.33 -2.28
N LYS A 48 5.70 -10.28 -1.68
CA LYS A 48 4.28 -10.53 -1.95
C LYS A 48 3.52 -10.29 -0.66
N LYS A 49 2.63 -9.30 -0.66
CA LYS A 49 1.79 -9.00 0.51
C LYS A 49 0.93 -10.22 0.85
N GLY A 50 0.91 -10.58 2.14
CA GLY A 50 0.21 -11.77 2.63
C GLY A 50 0.91 -13.11 2.39
N ARG A 51 2.17 -13.14 1.88
CA ARG A 51 2.87 -14.40 1.57
C ARG A 51 2.80 -15.39 2.74
N GLY A 52 2.42 -16.63 2.43
CA GLY A 52 2.31 -17.71 3.42
C GLY A 52 0.93 -17.83 4.05
N TYR A 53 0.00 -16.93 3.71
CA TYR A 53 -1.40 -17.02 4.12
C TYR A 53 -2.33 -16.73 2.94
N ALA A 54 -2.86 -17.79 2.33
CA ALA A 54 -3.61 -17.72 1.07
C ALA A 54 -4.77 -16.71 1.05
N PRO A 55 -5.57 -16.52 2.12
CA PRO A 55 -6.60 -15.48 2.15
C PRO A 55 -6.03 -14.05 2.01
N ALA A 56 -4.91 -13.74 2.70
CA ALA A 56 -4.27 -12.44 2.59
C ALA A 56 -3.51 -12.24 1.28
N GLU A 57 -3.02 -13.30 0.64
CA GLU A 57 -2.45 -13.20 -0.71
C GLU A 57 -3.51 -12.89 -1.77
N LYS A 58 -4.75 -13.37 -1.58
CA LYS A 58 -5.88 -13.13 -2.49
C LYS A 58 -6.50 -11.75 -2.28
N ASP A 59 -6.58 -11.28 -1.04
CA ASP A 59 -7.14 -9.97 -0.69
C ASP A 59 -6.19 -9.16 0.22
N PRO A 60 -5.08 -8.65 -0.34
CA PRO A 60 -4.07 -7.95 0.46
C PRO A 60 -4.54 -6.59 1.00
N ILE A 61 -5.65 -6.03 0.49
CA ILE A 61 -6.19 -4.75 0.94
C ILE A 61 -6.98 -4.99 2.22
N SER A 62 -7.96 -5.89 2.21
CA SER A 62 -8.77 -6.16 3.40
C SER A 62 -7.95 -6.75 4.54
N PHE A 63 -6.87 -7.49 4.24
CA PHE A 63 -5.95 -8.01 5.25
C PHE A 63 -4.86 -7.03 5.73
N HIS A 64 -4.90 -5.75 5.32
CA HIS A 64 -3.87 -4.77 5.70
C HIS A 64 -3.94 -4.33 7.17
N ALA A 65 -5.14 -4.22 7.73
CA ALA A 65 -5.38 -3.72 9.09
C ALA A 65 -6.60 -4.41 9.68
N VAL A 66 -6.43 -5.66 10.09
CA VAL A 66 -7.53 -6.51 10.55
C VAL A 66 -7.58 -6.58 12.08
N PRO A 67 -8.79 -6.61 12.68
CA PRO A 67 -8.92 -6.91 14.11
C PRO A 67 -8.42 -8.32 14.40
N LYS A 68 -8.21 -8.64 15.68
CA LYS A 68 -7.84 -9.99 16.11
C LYS A 68 -8.80 -11.01 15.48
N PHE A 69 -8.24 -11.94 14.74
CA PHE A 69 -8.97 -13.01 14.05
C PHE A 69 -8.24 -14.34 14.26
N ASP A 70 -8.93 -15.45 14.00
CA ASP A 70 -8.31 -16.77 14.00
C ASP A 70 -7.74 -17.09 12.60
N PRO A 71 -6.41 -17.22 12.42
CA PRO A 71 -5.81 -17.56 11.13
C PRO A 71 -6.28 -18.92 10.58
N ALA A 72 -6.66 -19.87 11.45
CA ALA A 72 -7.18 -21.17 11.01
C ALA A 72 -8.56 -21.05 10.35
N SER A 73 -9.35 -20.03 10.73
CA SER A 73 -10.69 -19.80 10.19
C SER A 73 -10.68 -19.29 8.74
N GLY A 74 -9.54 -18.77 8.25
CA GLY A 74 -9.42 -18.21 6.91
C GLY A 74 -10.19 -16.92 6.67
N THR A 75 -10.92 -16.41 7.66
CA THR A 75 -11.91 -15.32 7.50
C THR A 75 -11.73 -14.23 8.55
N LEU A 76 -12.15 -13.01 8.19
CA LEU A 76 -12.13 -11.87 9.10
C LEU A 76 -13.45 -11.81 9.87
N PRO A 77 -13.41 -11.45 11.17
CA PRO A 77 -14.63 -11.25 11.93
C PRO A 77 -15.44 -10.14 11.28
N LYS A 78 -16.75 -10.37 11.15
CA LYS A 78 -17.66 -9.32 10.68
C LYS A 78 -17.66 -8.18 11.70
N SER A 79 -17.67 -6.95 11.22
CA SER A 79 -17.87 -5.78 12.08
C SER A 79 -19.15 -5.97 12.89
N ALA A 80 -19.05 -5.89 14.21
CA ALA A 80 -20.23 -5.82 15.07
C ALA A 80 -20.89 -4.48 14.77
N GLY A 81 -22.06 -4.49 14.14
CA GLY A 81 -22.77 -3.30 13.68
C GLY A 81 -22.75 -2.20 14.75
N GLY A 82 -22.22 -1.03 14.37
CA GLY A 82 -22.03 0.11 15.25
C GLY A 82 -22.33 1.42 14.54
N LEU A 83 -22.28 2.52 15.28
CA LEU A 83 -22.44 3.86 14.72
C LEU A 83 -21.36 4.13 13.65
N PRO A 84 -21.68 4.93 12.61
CA PRO A 84 -20.68 5.30 11.60
C PRO A 84 -19.51 6.02 12.25
N THR A 85 -18.30 5.77 11.75
CA THR A 85 -17.10 6.48 12.20
C THR A 85 -17.16 7.94 11.76
N TYR A 86 -16.48 8.83 12.49
CA TYR A 86 -16.34 10.23 12.05
C TYR A 86 -15.72 10.34 10.66
N SER A 87 -14.77 9.47 10.31
CA SER A 87 -14.20 9.41 8.96
C SER A 87 -15.25 9.10 7.89
N LYS A 88 -16.18 8.18 8.18
CA LYS A 88 -17.29 7.87 7.27
C LYS A 88 -18.23 9.06 7.11
N ILE A 89 -18.66 9.65 8.23
CA ILE A 89 -19.54 10.84 8.22
C ILE A 89 -18.89 12.00 7.45
N PHE A 90 -17.61 12.26 7.71
CA PHE A 90 -16.86 13.32 7.04
C PHE A 90 -16.70 13.04 5.55
N GLY A 91 -16.37 11.81 5.15
CA GLY A 91 -16.26 11.42 3.74
C GLY A 91 -17.58 11.56 2.98
N GLU A 92 -18.69 11.13 3.58
CA GLU A 92 -20.03 11.30 3.02
C GLU A 92 -20.38 12.79 2.85
N TRP A 93 -20.18 13.59 3.90
CA TRP A 93 -20.41 15.04 3.84
C TRP A 93 -19.53 15.73 2.79
N LEU A 94 -18.26 15.34 2.67
CA LEU A 94 -17.32 15.91 1.70
C LEU A 94 -17.79 15.60 0.26
N CYS A 95 -18.17 14.35 -0.01
CA CYS A 95 -18.70 13.96 -1.31
C CYS A 95 -20.02 14.67 -1.65
N GLU A 96 -20.92 14.83 -0.67
CA GLU A 96 -22.18 15.55 -0.85
C GLU A 96 -21.98 17.04 -1.11
N THR A 97 -21.01 17.65 -0.44
CA THR A 97 -20.68 19.07 -0.60
C THR A 97 -20.05 19.31 -1.97
N ALA A 98 -19.07 18.50 -2.37
CA ALA A 98 -18.44 18.59 -3.69
C ALA A 98 -19.45 18.41 -4.84
N ALA A 99 -20.46 17.56 -4.66
CA ALA A 99 -21.49 17.36 -5.68
C ALA A 99 -22.46 18.54 -5.85
N LYS A 100 -22.48 19.50 -4.92
CA LYS A 100 -23.38 20.67 -4.92
C LYS A 100 -22.65 21.97 -5.22
N ASP A 101 -21.32 21.95 -5.24
CA ASP A 101 -20.50 23.14 -5.45
C ASP A 101 -19.84 23.10 -6.84
N ASP A 102 -20.35 23.92 -7.77
CA ASP A 102 -19.82 24.07 -9.13
C ASP A 102 -18.37 24.62 -9.16
N LYS A 103 -17.85 25.13 -8.03
CA LYS A 103 -16.45 25.58 -7.90
C LYS A 103 -15.52 24.51 -7.33
N ALA A 104 -16.05 23.39 -6.83
CA ALA A 104 -15.23 22.29 -6.33
C ALA A 104 -14.51 21.53 -7.47
N ASP A 105 -15.02 21.64 -8.70
CA ASP A 105 -14.32 21.23 -9.93
C ASP A 105 -13.31 22.31 -10.37
N GLY A 106 -12.31 22.58 -9.53
CA GLY A 106 -11.12 23.30 -9.96
C GLY A 106 -10.29 22.43 -10.93
N ASP A 107 -10.38 22.74 -12.22
CA ASP A 107 -9.54 22.29 -13.35
C ASP A 107 -9.79 20.91 -14.03
N ASN A 108 -10.91 20.20 -13.81
CA ASN A 108 -11.24 19.06 -14.68
C ASN A 108 -12.74 18.68 -14.69
N PRO A 109 -13.53 18.97 -15.76
CA PRO A 109 -14.98 18.73 -15.80
C PRO A 109 -15.39 17.23 -15.92
N GLY A 110 -14.48 16.30 -15.63
CA GLY A 110 -14.69 14.85 -15.71
C GLY A 110 -14.79 14.11 -14.38
N ASP A 111 -14.43 14.72 -13.24
CA ASP A 111 -14.08 13.96 -12.02
C ASP A 111 -15.14 13.93 -10.90
N ALA A 112 -16.14 14.83 -10.90
CA ALA A 112 -17.22 14.81 -9.92
C ALA A 112 -18.04 13.49 -9.92
N ARG A 113 -18.10 12.77 -11.05
CA ARG A 113 -18.75 11.44 -11.15
C ARG A 113 -17.86 10.29 -10.67
N ARG A 114 -16.55 10.50 -10.53
CA ARG A 114 -15.57 9.46 -10.15
C ARG A 114 -15.48 9.27 -8.63
N LEU A 115 -15.78 10.30 -7.85
CA LEU A 115 -15.82 10.25 -6.38
C LEU A 115 -16.89 9.29 -5.83
N ARG A 116 -17.98 9.01 -6.57
CA ARG A 116 -19.01 8.03 -6.14
C ARG A 116 -18.51 6.59 -6.13
N HIS A 117 -17.45 6.26 -6.87
CA HIS A 117 -16.91 4.89 -6.95
C HIS A 117 -15.69 4.65 -6.06
N GLY A 118 -15.07 5.70 -5.52
CA GLY A 118 -13.88 5.59 -4.65
C GLY A 118 -14.18 5.50 -3.15
N ALA A 119 -15.36 5.95 -2.70
CA ALA A 119 -15.69 6.02 -1.27
C ALA A 119 -16.17 4.69 -0.65
N VAL A 120 -16.22 3.59 -1.42
CA VAL A 120 -16.64 2.26 -0.94
C VAL A 120 -15.45 1.35 -0.61
N LEU A 121 -14.21 1.80 -0.84
CA LEU A 121 -13.00 1.02 -0.54
C LEU A 121 -12.07 1.78 0.41
N ALA A 122 -12.46 1.82 1.68
CA ALA A 122 -11.56 1.95 2.83
C ALA A 122 -12.05 1.02 3.94
#